data_AF-A0A2N2CYH2-F1
#
_entry.id   AF-A0A2N2CYH2-F1
#
_cell.length_a   1.000
_cell.length_b   1.000
_cell.length_c   1.000
_cell.angle_alpha   90.00
_cell.angle_beta   90.00
_cell.angle_gamma   90.00
#
_symmetry.space_group_name_H-M   'P 1'
#
loop_
_entity.id
_entity.type
_entity.pdbx_description
1 polymer ?
#
loop_
_entity_poly.entity_id
_entity_poly.type
_entity_poly.pdbx_seq_one_letter_code
_entity_poly.pdbx_strand_id
1 'polypeptide(L)'
;MKYVKINNLTDAFGKVDYKGLDINKFIAGSQRYTPDCKICICATEEEGNLPKHVDFLEISEGEYVEYRKEIESVMKAEDPVFQLQEKTDQLENQTAEYMVDLDFRLSNC
;
A
#
# COMPACT_ATOMS: atom_id res chain seq x y z
N MET A 1 22.62 -6.61 -5.05
CA MET A 1 21.18 -6.37 -4.85
C MET A 1 20.89 -4.91 -5.13
N LYS A 2 19.85 -4.63 -5.91
CA LYS A 2 19.46 -3.27 -6.26
C LYS A 2 18.00 -3.06 -5.94
N TYR A 3 17.64 -1.82 -5.64
CA TYR A 3 16.27 -1.42 -5.36
C TYR A 3 15.79 -0.50 -6.47
N VAL A 4 14.57 -0.74 -6.93
CA VAL A 4 14.03 -0.03 -8.09
C VAL A 4 12.63 0.45 -7.81
N LYS A 5 12.30 1.58 -8.43
CA LYS A 5 10.96 2.15 -8.52
C LYS A 5 10.59 2.28 -9.98
N ILE A 6 9.42 1.76 -10.32
CA ILE A 6 8.85 1.80 -11.65
C ILE A 6 7.57 2.63 -11.57
N ASN A 7 7.53 3.75 -12.28
CA ASN A 7 6.33 4.54 -12.48
C ASN A 7 5.62 4.06 -13.75
N ASN A 8 4.34 4.42 -13.91
CA ASN A 8 3.54 4.05 -15.09
C ASN A 8 3.67 2.55 -15.46
N LEU A 9 3.55 1.71 -14.43
CA LEU A 9 3.69 0.26 -14.53
C LEU A 9 2.68 -0.35 -15.51
N THR A 10 1.46 0.19 -15.55
CA THR A 10 0.39 -0.30 -16.41
C THR A 10 0.19 0.64 -17.60
N ASP A 11 0.04 0.05 -18.79
CA ASP A 11 -0.34 0.80 -19.98
C ASP A 11 -1.84 1.14 -20.02
N ALA A 12 -2.28 1.84 -21.07
CA ALA A 12 -3.69 2.22 -21.25
C ALA A 12 -4.65 1.01 -21.36
N PHE A 13 -4.13 -0.18 -21.62
CA PHE A 13 -4.89 -1.43 -21.71
C PHE A 13 -4.76 -2.29 -20.44
N GLY A 14 -4.11 -1.76 -19.39
CA GLY A 14 -3.89 -2.46 -18.13
C GLY A 14 -2.80 -3.52 -18.18
N LYS A 15 -2.00 -3.58 -19.26
CA LYS A 15 -0.87 -4.51 -19.36
C LYS A 15 0.29 -3.98 -18.55
N VAL A 16 0.87 -4.86 -17.74
CA VAL A 16 2.04 -4.56 -16.92
C VAL A 16 3.30 -4.47 -17.79
N ASP A 17 4.08 -3.42 -17.59
CA ASP A 17 5.32 -3.11 -18.26
C ASP A 17 6.40 -2.73 -17.24
N TYR A 18 7.30 -3.68 -16.98
CA TYR A 18 8.45 -3.49 -16.08
C TYR A 18 9.64 -2.77 -16.74
N LYS A 19 9.41 -2.10 -17.88
CA LYS A 19 10.38 -1.24 -18.57
C LYS A 19 11.70 -1.95 -18.90
N GLY A 20 11.62 -3.24 -19.22
CA GLY A 20 12.75 -4.07 -19.64
C GLY A 20 13.48 -4.83 -18.52
N LEU A 21 13.01 -4.74 -17.28
CA LEU A 21 13.54 -5.59 -16.19
C LEU A 21 13.17 -7.07 -16.39
N ASP A 22 14.08 -7.96 -15.98
CA ASP A 22 13.81 -9.39 -15.92
C ASP A 22 13.09 -9.74 -14.60
N ILE A 23 11.80 -10.05 -14.70
CA ILE A 23 10.94 -10.43 -13.56
C ILE A 23 11.50 -11.66 -12.85
N ASN A 24 12.21 -12.55 -13.55
CA ASN A 24 12.81 -13.75 -12.95
C ASN A 24 13.98 -13.42 -12.01
N LYS A 25 14.49 -12.19 -12.06
CA LYS A 25 15.53 -11.68 -11.16
C LYS A 25 14.97 -10.93 -9.97
N PHE A 26 13.65 -10.80 -9.85
CA PHE A 26 13.06 -10.14 -8.70
C PHE A 26 13.12 -11.03 -7.46
N ILE A 27 13.44 -10.42 -6.33
CA ILE A 27 13.46 -11.10 -5.04
C ILE A 27 12.02 -11.31 -4.59
N ALA A 28 11.64 -12.56 -4.34
CA ALA A 28 10.29 -12.92 -3.92
C ALA A 28 9.89 -12.18 -2.63
N GLY A 29 8.69 -11.60 -2.62
CA GLY A 29 8.14 -10.86 -1.47
C GLY A 29 8.64 -9.42 -1.33
N SER A 30 9.56 -8.98 -2.19
CA SER A 30 10.04 -7.58 -2.22
C SER A 30 9.11 -6.64 -2.98
N GLN A 31 8.22 -7.17 -3.82
CA GLN A 31 7.37 -6.35 -4.67
C GLN A 31 6.29 -5.66 -3.84
N ARG A 32 6.07 -4.37 -4.08
CA ARG A 32 4.92 -3.61 -3.57
C ARG A 32 4.36 -2.73 -4.67
N TYR A 33 3.04 -2.61 -4.69
CA TYR A 33 2.30 -1.88 -5.70
C TYR A 33 1.42 -0.84 -5.01
N THR A 34 1.31 0.34 -5.59
CA THR A 34 0.27 1.29 -5.17
C THR A 34 -1.11 0.71 -5.46
N PRO A 35 -2.18 1.13 -4.74
CA PRO A 35 -3.53 0.62 -4.95
C PRO A 35 -4.05 0.77 -6.39
N ASP A 36 -3.59 1.79 -7.11
CA ASP A 36 -3.92 2.04 -8.50
C ASP A 36 -3.05 1.27 -9.51
N CYS A 37 -2.13 0.41 -9.04
CA CYS A 37 -1.20 -0.38 -9.84
C CYS A 37 -0.36 0.44 -10.83
N LYS A 38 -0.13 1.74 -10.57
CA LYS A 38 0.71 2.58 -11.43
C LYS A 38 2.17 2.60 -11.01
N ILE A 39 2.45 2.39 -9.72
CA ILE A 39 3.81 2.39 -9.20
C ILE A 39 4.13 1.02 -8.62
N CYS A 40 5.31 0.51 -8.94
CA CYS A 40 5.90 -0.67 -8.32
C CYS A 40 7.25 -0.33 -7.71
N ILE A 41 7.52 -0.86 -6.54
CA ILE A 41 8.87 -0.95 -6.00
C ILE A 41 9.24 -2.42 -5.82
N CYS A 42 10.49 -2.78 -6.08
CA CYS A 42 10.98 -4.12 -5.81
C CYS A 42 12.50 -4.15 -5.60
N ALA A 43 12.98 -5.26 -5.05
CA ALA A 43 14.39 -5.59 -5.03
C ALA A 43 14.70 -6.60 -6.13
N THR A 44 15.83 -6.42 -6.81
CA THR A 44 16.27 -7.25 -7.94
C THR A 44 17.73 -7.70 -7.79
N GLU A 45 18.00 -8.90 -8.30
CA GLU A 45 19.33 -9.50 -8.47
C GLU A 45 19.90 -9.29 -9.88
N GLU A 46 19.28 -8.43 -10.69
CA GLU A 46 19.74 -8.17 -12.06
C GLU A 46 21.20 -7.67 -12.06
N GLU A 47 22.04 -8.39 -12.80
CA GLU A 47 23.46 -8.10 -12.95
C GLU A 47 23.69 -7.11 -14.09
N GLY A 48 24.65 -6.20 -13.93
CA GLY A 48 24.98 -5.21 -14.95
C GLY A 48 24.21 -3.89 -14.80
N ASN A 49 24.01 -3.18 -15.91
CA ASN A 49 23.33 -1.89 -15.92
C ASN A 49 21.82 -2.09 -15.97
N LEU A 50 21.10 -1.41 -15.08
CA LEU A 50 19.65 -1.39 -15.11
C LEU A 50 19.14 -0.67 -16.38
N PRO A 51 17.91 -0.97 -16.84
CA PRO A 51 17.31 -0.27 -17.95
C PRO A 51 17.32 1.25 -17.74
N LYS A 52 17.70 2.01 -18.75
CA LYS A 52 17.59 3.47 -18.73
C LYS A 52 16.24 3.86 -19.33
N HIS A 53 15.25 4.10 -18.48
CA HIS A 53 13.93 4.54 -18.89
C HIS A 53 13.47 5.71 -18.00
N VAL A 54 12.68 6.65 -18.54
CA VAL A 54 12.21 7.83 -17.80
C VAL A 54 11.32 7.46 -16.60
N ASP A 55 10.52 6.42 -16.78
CA ASP A 55 9.66 5.87 -15.73
C ASP A 55 10.38 4.87 -14.80
N PHE A 56 11.67 4.68 -14.97
CA PHE A 56 12.47 3.74 -14.18
C PHE A 56 13.49 4.48 -13.34
N LEU A 57 13.51 4.20 -12.04
CA LEU A 57 14.45 4.80 -11.10
C LEU A 57 15.12 3.72 -10.27
N GLU A 58 16.45 3.72 -10.25
CA GLU A 58 17.21 3.05 -9.21
C GLU A 58 17.12 3.90 -7.94
N ILE A 59 16.66 3.29 -6.85
CA ILE A 59 16.51 3.94 -5.55
C ILE A 59 17.47 3.32 -4.54
N SER A 60 17.79 4.07 -3.49
CA SER A 60 18.53 3.54 -2.36
C SER A 60 17.67 2.58 -1.52
N GLU A 61 18.34 1.80 -0.68
CA GLU A 61 17.66 0.94 0.30
C GLU A 61 16.79 1.74 1.28
N GLY A 62 17.27 2.90 1.72
CA GLY A 62 16.52 3.78 2.62
C GLY A 62 15.21 4.25 2.00
N GLU A 63 15.28 4.74 0.76
CA GLU A 63 14.09 5.14 -0.01
C GLU A 63 13.14 3.97 -0.23
N TYR A 64 13.66 2.78 -0.54
CA TYR A 64 12.82 1.57 -0.69
C TYR A 64 12.03 1.25 0.58
N VAL A 65 12.68 1.32 1.75
CA VAL A 65 12.01 1.08 3.04
C VAL A 65 10.93 2.13 3.32
N GLU A 66 11.19 3.39 2.99
CA GLU A 66 10.20 4.47 3.13
C GLU A 66 9.00 4.26 2.21
N TYR A 67 9.22 4.06 0.91
CA TYR A 67 8.15 3.79 -0.05
C TYR A 67 7.35 2.54 0.31
N ARG A 68 8.02 1.49 0.80
CA ARG A 68 7.34 0.28 1.25
C ARG A 68 6.36 0.57 2.38
N LYS A 69 6.79 1.33 3.39
CA LYS A 69 5.92 1.72 4.52
C LYS A 69 4.77 2.59 4.05
N GLU A 70 5.03 3.53 3.14
CA GLU A 70 4.01 4.40 2.57
C GLU A 70 2.93 3.60 1.84
N ILE A 71 3.33 2.71 0.92
CA ILE A 71 2.40 1.86 0.17
C ILE A 71 1.60 0.96 1.13
N GLU A 72 2.26 0.31 2.08
CA GLU A 72 1.58 -0.56 3.07
C GLU A 72 0.60 0.23 3.94
N SER A 73 0.94 1.48 4.31
CA SER A 73 0.04 2.37 5.06
C SER A 73 -1.18 2.78 4.24
N VAL A 74 -1.01 3.15 2.97
CA VAL A 74 -2.12 3.53 2.09
C VAL A 74 -3.02 2.34 1.81
N MET A 75 -2.45 1.16 1.52
CA MET A 75 -3.22 -0.06 1.31
C MET A 75 -4.06 -0.41 2.54
N LYS A 76 -3.51 -0.24 3.75
CA LYS A 76 -4.27 -0.47 4.99
C LYS A 76 -5.38 0.56 5.19
N ALA A 77 -5.15 1.82 4.84
CA ALA A 77 -6.16 2.86 4.93
C ALA A 77 -7.29 2.67 3.92
N GLU A 78 -6.99 2.18 2.71
CA GLU A 78 -7.97 1.89 1.66
C GLU A 78 -8.63 0.51 1.81
N ASP A 79 -8.15 -0.34 2.73
CA ASP A 79 -8.75 -1.64 2.99
C ASP A 79 -10.18 -1.46 3.53
N PRO A 80 -11.22 -1.87 2.75
CA PRO A 80 -12.59 -1.70 3.16
C PRO A 80 -12.92 -2.48 4.44
N VAL A 81 -12.23 -3.60 4.70
CA VAL A 81 -12.41 -4.37 5.94
C VAL A 81 -11.90 -3.57 7.13
N PHE A 82 -10.73 -2.95 7.00
CA PHE A 82 -10.16 -2.10 8.05
C PHE A 82 -11.09 -0.90 8.35
N GLN A 83 -11.58 -0.22 7.31
CA GLN A 83 -12.52 0.89 7.47
C GLN A 83 -13.86 0.46 8.09
N LEU A 84 -14.37 -0.71 7.71
CA LEU A 84 -15.62 -1.24 8.27
C LEU A 84 -15.45 -1.64 9.74
N GLN A 85 -14.31 -2.21 10.11
CA GLN A 85 -14.01 -2.53 11.51
C GLN A 85 -13.95 -1.26 12.36
N GLU A 86 -13.22 -0.23 11.92
CA GLU A 86 -13.13 1.03 12.64
C GLU A 86 -14.51 1.69 12.83
N LYS A 87 -15.36 1.68 11.80
CA LYS A 87 -16.74 2.17 11.91
C LYS A 87 -17.59 1.35 12.88
N THR A 88 -17.39 0.03 12.91
CA THR A 88 -18.11 -0.87 13.81
C THR A 88 -17.74 -0.54 15.27
N ASP A 89 -16.44 -0.41 15.56
CA ASP A 89 -15.95 -0.05 16.90
C ASP A 89 -16.47 1.34 17.34
N GLN A 90 -16.51 2.31 16.43
CA GLN A 90 -17.08 3.63 16.71
C GLN A 90 -18.57 3.58 17.03
N LEU A 91 -19.35 2.82 16.25
CA LEU A 91 -20.79 2.67 16.46
C LEU A 91 -21.10 1.93 17.77
N GLU A 92 -20.34 0.89 18.10
CA GLU A 92 -20.47 0.17 19.37
C GLU A 92 -20.23 1.10 20.56
N ASN A 93 -19.17 1.91 20.52
CA ASN A 93 -18.88 2.90 21.57
C ASN A 93 -20.01 3.95 21.68
N GLN A 94 -20.50 4.48 20.57
CA GLN A 94 -21.63 5.42 20.58
C GLN A 94 -22.88 4.78 21.20
N THR A 95 -23.21 3.55 20.83
CA THR A 95 -24.37 2.85 21.41
C THR A 95 -24.23 2.63 22.91
N ALA A 96 -23.02 2.31 23.39
CA ALA A 96 -22.75 2.16 24.82
C ALA A 96 -22.94 3.49 25.58
N GLU A 97 -22.46 4.60 25.03
CA GLU A 97 -22.64 5.94 25.61
C GLU A 97 -24.13 6.33 25.68
N TYR A 98 -24.90 6.09 24.61
CA TYR A 98 -26.34 6.34 24.59
C TYR A 98 -27.11 5.50 25.61
N MET A 99 -26.72 4.23 25.80
CA MET A 99 -27.36 3.36 26.80
C MET A 99 -27.12 3.87 28.22
N VAL A 100 -25.90 4.33 28.54
CA VAL A 100 -25.56 4.91 29.84
C VAL A 100 -26.36 6.19 30.11
N ASP A 101 -26.49 7.08 29.12
CA ASP A 101 -27.30 8.30 29.23
C ASP A 101 -28.80 7.99 29.39
N LEU A 102 -29.31 6.99 28.67
CA LEU A 102 -30.71 6.58 28.79
C LEU A 102 -31.02 6.02 30.20
N ASP A 103 -30.17 5.16 30.73
CA ASP A 103 -30.31 4.59 32.08
C ASP A 103 -30.27 5.69 33.16
N PHE A 104 -29.40 6.68 32.99
CA PHE A 104 -29.34 7.84 33.89
C PHE A 104 -30.63 8.67 33.85
N ARG A 105 -31.20 8.91 32.67
CA ARG A 105 -32.46 9.66 32.53
C ARG A 105 -33.65 8.92 33.11
N LEU A 106 -33.74 7.61 32.88
CA LEU A 106 -34.82 6.78 33.39
C LEU A 106 -34.78 6.62 34.92
N SER A 107 -33.59 6.65 35.53
CA SER A 107 -33.43 6.54 36.99
C SER A 107 -33.77 7.83 37.75
N ASN A 108 -33.84 8.97 37.06
CA ASN A 108 -34.10 10.29 37.64
C ASN A 108 -35.48 10.86 37.30
N CYS A 109 -36.37 10.06 36.68
CA CYS A 109 -37.78 10.36 36.46
C CYS A 109 -38.66 9.58 37.44
#